data_AF-A0A1U7HR48-F1
#
_entry.id   AF-A0A1U7HR48-F1
#
_cell.length_a   1.000
_cell.length_b   1.000
_cell.length_c   1.000
_cell.angle_alpha   90.00
_cell.angle_beta   90.00
_cell.angle_gamma   90.00
#
_symmetry.space_group_name_H-M   'P 1'
#
loop_
_entity.id
_entity.type
_entity.pdbx_description
1 polymer ?
#
loop_
_entity_poly.entity_id
_entity_poly.type
_entity_poly.pdbx_seq_one_letter_code
_entity_poly.pdbx_strand_id
1 'polypeptide(L)'
;MTIRRQYSLPNCTLILEGLSNEAAPADATDARPMLSILVNAECQFVGINKKLHGGRTFLENLVKAVSAYAQECLSGVRHPQDSQENGDRIHLEKIEGTNLHRLTWQPAEDANEQPVEIELTTVQLFDLVEAVDQFVADTRTLPDISIELKPVSRRYRKPDEPIAQRAIPATLGVVGLALTGFIAFLLPIPEVRKPEPKPQASPTQTTPNSQPSPPGNPPTP
;
A
#
# COMPACT_ATOMS: atom_id res chain seq x y z
N MET A 1 14.92 -19.29 -27.20
CA MET A 1 13.77 -20.13 -27.64
C MET A 1 12.49 -19.32 -27.43
N THR A 2 11.44 -19.53 -28.24
CA THR A 2 10.13 -18.88 -28.03
C THR A 2 9.40 -19.58 -26.89
N ILE A 3 8.83 -18.78 -25.98
CA ILE A 3 8.13 -19.23 -24.79
C ILE A 3 6.75 -18.60 -24.80
N ARG A 4 5.75 -19.41 -24.49
CA ARG A 4 4.38 -18.95 -24.26
C ARG A 4 3.96 -19.25 -22.82
N ARG A 5 3.31 -18.28 -22.20
CA ARG A 5 2.73 -18.35 -20.86
C ARG A 5 1.25 -18.01 -20.99
N GLN A 6 0.40 -18.77 -20.32
CA GLN A 6 -1.04 -18.58 -20.39
C GLN A 6 -1.63 -18.70 -18.99
N TYR A 7 -2.37 -17.68 -18.60
CA TYR A 7 -3.16 -17.61 -17.37
C TYR A 7 -4.61 -17.67 -17.80
N SER A 8 -5.21 -18.86 -17.71
CA SER A 8 -6.53 -19.16 -18.28
C SER A 8 -7.53 -19.38 -17.17
N LEU A 9 -8.50 -18.47 -17.08
CA LEU A 9 -9.65 -18.53 -16.20
C LEU A 9 -10.93 -18.70 -17.01
N PRO A 10 -12.08 -19.00 -16.37
CA PRO A 10 -13.31 -19.33 -17.08
C PRO A 10 -13.78 -18.26 -18.08
N ASN A 11 -13.57 -16.97 -17.79
CA ASN A 11 -14.04 -15.87 -18.64
C ASN A 11 -12.94 -14.92 -19.14
N CYS A 12 -11.69 -15.12 -18.71
CA CYS A 12 -10.54 -14.31 -19.12
C CYS A 12 -9.34 -15.22 -19.43
N THR A 13 -8.59 -14.92 -20.47
CA THR A 13 -7.31 -15.57 -20.74
C THR A 13 -6.25 -14.53 -21.10
N LEU A 14 -5.19 -14.46 -20.30
CA LEU A 14 -4.01 -13.65 -20.52
C LEU A 14 -2.89 -14.53 -21.09
N ILE A 15 -2.38 -14.17 -22.26
CA ILE A 15 -1.35 -14.90 -23.00
C ILE A 15 -0.13 -13.99 -23.16
N LEU A 16 1.03 -14.48 -22.74
CA LEU A 16 2.31 -13.79 -22.90
C LEU A 16 3.22 -14.65 -23.77
N GLU A 17 3.67 -14.09 -24.87
CA GLU A 17 4.62 -14.70 -25.80
C GLU A 17 5.94 -13.92 -25.75
N GLY A 18 7.04 -14.65 -25.66
CA GLY A 18 8.33 -14.04 -25.39
C GLY A 18 9.51 -14.96 -25.66
N LEU A 19 10.68 -14.51 -25.24
CA LEU A 19 11.95 -15.20 -25.40
C LEU A 19 12.63 -15.41 -24.04
N SER A 20 13.40 -16.49 -23.93
CA SER A 20 14.41 -16.64 -22.87
C SER A 20 15.73 -16.01 -23.28
N ASN A 21 16.37 -15.29 -22.36
CA ASN A 21 17.76 -14.85 -22.52
C ASN A 21 18.78 -15.96 -22.19
N GLU A 22 18.35 -17.00 -21.47
CA GLU A 22 19.22 -18.12 -21.06
C GLU A 22 19.19 -19.25 -22.10
N ALA A 23 20.37 -19.79 -22.42
CA ALA A 23 20.50 -21.09 -23.06
C ALA A 23 20.14 -22.17 -22.02
N ALA A 24 19.26 -23.10 -22.38
CA ALA A 24 18.78 -24.14 -21.47
C ALA A 24 19.99 -24.89 -20.85
N PRO A 25 20.08 -25.03 -19.52
CA PRO A 25 21.09 -25.88 -18.90
C PRO A 25 20.85 -27.33 -19.34
N ALA A 26 21.92 -28.03 -19.75
CA ALA A 26 21.83 -29.40 -20.29
C ALA A 26 21.25 -30.44 -19.31
N ASP A 27 21.21 -30.13 -18.00
CA ASP A 27 20.82 -31.07 -16.93
C ASP A 27 19.54 -30.68 -16.17
N ALA A 28 18.75 -29.71 -16.65
CA ALA A 28 17.52 -29.31 -15.97
C ALA A 28 16.30 -30.05 -16.53
N THR A 29 16.03 -31.25 -16.00
CA THR A 29 14.86 -32.08 -16.37
C THR A 29 13.52 -31.49 -15.92
N ASP A 30 13.51 -30.44 -15.07
CA ASP A 30 12.29 -29.86 -14.46
C ASP A 30 12.25 -28.32 -14.40
N ALA A 31 13.22 -27.60 -14.98
CA ALA A 31 13.20 -26.14 -14.90
C ALA A 31 12.37 -25.53 -16.05
N ARG A 32 11.14 -25.07 -15.73
CA ARG A 32 10.35 -24.20 -16.63
C ARG A 32 11.22 -23.00 -17.06
N PRO A 33 11.43 -22.77 -18.37
CA PRO A 33 12.37 -21.75 -18.83
C PRO A 33 11.89 -20.34 -18.49
N MET A 34 12.81 -19.44 -18.17
CA MET A 34 12.46 -18.05 -17.82
C MET A 34 12.05 -17.26 -19.06
N LEU A 35 10.90 -16.58 -19.01
CA LEU A 35 10.49 -15.60 -20.02
C LEU A 35 10.96 -14.23 -19.55
N SER A 36 12.00 -13.68 -20.20
CA SER A 36 12.63 -12.41 -19.82
C SER A 36 12.39 -11.27 -20.81
N ILE A 37 12.00 -11.60 -22.06
CA ILE A 37 11.71 -10.61 -23.10
C ILE A 37 10.29 -10.89 -23.60
N LEU A 38 9.40 -9.91 -23.49
CA LEU A 38 8.05 -9.99 -24.03
C LEU A 38 8.04 -9.58 -25.50
N VAL A 39 7.48 -10.43 -26.35
CA VAL A 39 7.24 -10.15 -27.77
C VAL A 39 5.80 -9.68 -27.97
N ASN A 40 4.83 -10.34 -27.32
CA ASN A 40 3.41 -9.99 -27.41
C ASN A 40 2.69 -10.38 -26.13
N ALA A 41 1.81 -9.51 -25.65
CA ALA A 41 0.82 -9.80 -24.63
C ALA A 41 -0.58 -9.71 -25.27
N GLU A 42 -1.46 -10.65 -24.93
CA GLU A 42 -2.82 -10.70 -25.43
C GLU A 42 -3.78 -11.03 -24.29
N CYS A 43 -4.90 -10.31 -24.20
CA CYS A 43 -5.97 -10.53 -23.24
C CYS A 43 -7.28 -10.75 -24.00
N GLN A 44 -7.93 -11.87 -23.70
CA GLN A 44 -9.17 -12.31 -24.36
C GLN A 44 -10.27 -12.59 -23.32
N PHE A 45 -11.52 -12.34 -23.69
CA PHE A 45 -12.68 -12.55 -22.84
C PHE A 45 -13.73 -13.44 -23.52
N VAL A 46 -14.37 -14.31 -22.75
CA VAL A 46 -15.43 -15.19 -23.28
C VAL A 46 -16.64 -14.35 -23.69
N GLY A 47 -17.17 -14.61 -24.90
CA GLY A 47 -18.33 -13.90 -25.45
C GLY A 47 -18.01 -12.52 -26.05
N ILE A 48 -16.75 -12.11 -26.07
CA ILE A 48 -16.30 -10.82 -26.61
C ILE A 48 -15.33 -11.10 -27.77
N ASN A 49 -15.68 -10.66 -28.98
CA ASN A 49 -14.86 -10.91 -30.18
C ASN A 49 -13.64 -9.98 -30.30
N LYS A 50 -13.58 -8.92 -29.49
CA LYS A 50 -12.44 -8.02 -29.41
C LYS A 50 -11.40 -8.56 -28.45
N LYS A 51 -10.14 -8.40 -28.82
CA LYS A 51 -8.97 -8.81 -28.03
C LYS A 51 -8.11 -7.58 -27.79
N LEU A 52 -7.56 -7.47 -26.60
CA LEU A 52 -6.52 -6.49 -26.32
C LEU A 52 -5.18 -7.16 -26.55
N HIS A 53 -4.30 -6.52 -27.30
CA HIS A 53 -2.97 -7.06 -27.54
C HIS A 53 -1.97 -5.92 -27.63
N GLY A 54 -0.72 -6.19 -27.32
CA GLY A 54 0.31 -5.18 -27.37
C GLY A 54 1.63 -5.67 -26.80
N GLY A 55 2.60 -4.76 -26.74
CA GLY A 55 3.93 -5.05 -26.21
C GLY A 55 4.01 -4.94 -24.68
N ARG A 56 5.23 -4.67 -24.21
CA ARG A 56 5.53 -4.54 -22.79
C ARG A 56 4.80 -3.37 -22.13
N THR A 57 4.80 -2.20 -22.78
CA THR A 57 4.13 -0.99 -22.27
C THR A 57 2.64 -1.24 -22.05
N PHE A 58 1.98 -1.88 -23.02
CA PHE A 58 0.59 -2.31 -22.91
C PHE A 58 0.38 -3.21 -21.68
N LEU A 59 1.20 -4.24 -21.50
CA LEU A 59 1.07 -5.15 -20.36
C LEU A 59 1.26 -4.43 -19.02
N GLU A 60 2.30 -3.59 -18.89
CA GLU A 60 2.56 -2.83 -17.67
C GLU A 60 1.39 -1.89 -17.33
N ASN A 61 0.84 -1.21 -18.33
CA ASN A 61 -0.31 -0.32 -18.18
C ASN A 61 -1.59 -1.10 -17.84
N LEU A 62 -1.79 -2.28 -18.42
CA LEU A 62 -2.94 -3.14 -18.14
C LEU A 62 -2.91 -3.56 -16.68
N VAL A 63 -1.76 -4.06 -16.24
CA VAL A 63 -1.53 -4.53 -14.88
C VAL A 63 -1.75 -3.40 -13.86
N LYS A 64 -1.22 -2.19 -14.13
CA LYS A 64 -1.44 -1.00 -13.30
C LYS A 64 -2.92 -0.62 -13.23
N ALA A 65 -3.60 -0.53 -14.37
CA ALA A 65 -4.99 -0.11 -14.45
C ALA A 65 -5.93 -1.10 -13.74
N VAL A 66 -5.74 -2.40 -13.96
CA VAL A 66 -6.50 -3.48 -13.30
C VAL A 66 -6.31 -3.43 -11.79
N SER A 67 -5.06 -3.29 -11.32
CA SER A 67 -4.75 -3.20 -9.90
C SER A 67 -5.37 -1.96 -9.24
N ALA A 68 -5.23 -0.79 -9.86
CA ALA A 68 -5.80 0.45 -9.35
C ALA A 68 -7.34 0.38 -9.29
N TYR A 69 -7.96 -0.19 -10.32
CA TYR A 69 -9.41 -0.34 -10.37
C TYR A 69 -9.93 -1.37 -9.37
N ALA A 70 -9.21 -2.47 -9.15
CA ALA A 70 -9.52 -3.43 -8.10
C ALA A 70 -9.44 -2.78 -6.70
N GLN A 71 -8.41 -1.97 -6.44
CA GLN A 71 -8.30 -1.21 -5.20
C GLN A 71 -9.46 -0.22 -5.01
N GLU A 72 -9.88 0.48 -6.07
CA GLU A 72 -11.05 1.35 -6.03
C GLU A 72 -12.33 0.57 -5.70
N CYS A 73 -12.55 -0.57 -6.36
CA CYS A 73 -13.72 -1.42 -6.11
C CYS A 73 -13.77 -1.94 -4.66
N LEU A 74 -12.63 -2.34 -4.10
CA LEU A 74 -12.53 -2.88 -2.74
C LEU A 74 -12.58 -1.79 -1.66
N SER A 75 -11.99 -0.62 -1.93
CA SER A 75 -11.92 0.48 -0.95
C SER A 75 -13.13 1.41 -0.98
N GLY A 76 -13.89 1.43 -2.08
CA GLY A 76 -14.93 2.42 -2.33
C GLY A 76 -14.41 3.84 -2.52
N VAL A 77 -13.08 4.01 -2.65
CA VAL A 77 -12.41 5.30 -2.81
C VAL A 77 -11.92 5.42 -4.25
N ARG A 78 -12.37 6.48 -4.95
CA ARG A 78 -11.89 6.78 -6.31
C ARG A 78 -10.37 6.95 -6.29
N HIS A 79 -9.67 6.20 -7.13
CA HIS A 79 -8.24 6.39 -7.30
C HIS A 79 -8.01 7.49 -8.34
N PRO A 80 -7.22 8.55 -8.05
CA PRO A 80 -6.84 9.49 -9.09
C PRO A 80 -6.01 8.74 -10.14
N GLN A 81 -6.52 8.68 -11.37
CA GLN A 81 -5.78 8.19 -12.52
C GLN A 81 -4.75 9.26 -12.89
N ASP A 82 -3.48 8.88 -13.02
CA ASP A 82 -2.46 9.78 -13.54
C ASP A 82 -2.83 10.12 -14.99
N SER A 83 -3.26 11.35 -15.22
CA SER A 83 -3.55 11.90 -16.55
C SER A 83 -2.24 12.09 -17.31
N GLN A 84 -1.62 11.01 -17.79
CA GLN A 84 -0.44 11.10 -18.64
C GLN A 84 -0.87 11.53 -20.04
N GLU A 85 -0.96 12.84 -20.30
CA GLU A 85 -1.55 13.45 -21.50
C GLU A 85 -1.06 12.92 -22.88
N ASN A 86 0.08 12.23 -22.96
CA ASN A 86 0.56 11.58 -24.19
C ASN A 86 1.14 10.19 -23.91
N GLY A 87 0.39 9.11 -24.18
CA GLY A 87 0.92 7.75 -24.02
C GLY A 87 -0.09 6.64 -24.26
N ASP A 88 0.42 5.41 -24.31
CA ASP A 88 -0.35 4.17 -24.25
C ASP A 88 -1.11 4.11 -22.92
N ARG A 89 -2.45 4.14 -22.96
CA ARG A 89 -3.30 4.24 -21.76
C ARG A 89 -4.33 3.14 -21.70
N ILE A 90 -4.47 2.59 -20.50
CA ILE A 90 -5.55 1.65 -20.17
C ILE A 90 -6.34 2.22 -19.01
N HIS A 91 -7.65 2.28 -19.18
CA HIS A 91 -8.58 2.81 -18.20
C HIS A 91 -9.68 1.79 -17.92
N LEU A 92 -10.04 1.65 -16.64
CA LEU A 92 -11.20 0.90 -16.22
C LEU A 92 -12.15 1.80 -15.43
N GLU A 93 -13.43 1.69 -15.74
CA GLU A 93 -14.49 2.40 -15.02
C GLU A 93 -15.77 1.57 -14.90
N LYS A 94 -16.53 1.80 -13.84
CA LYS A 94 -17.88 1.26 -13.71
C LYS A 94 -18.85 2.08 -14.56
N ILE A 95 -19.67 1.42 -15.36
CA ILE A 95 -20.73 2.07 -16.14
C ILE A 95 -21.89 2.42 -15.22
N GLU A 96 -22.23 3.71 -15.12
CA GLU A 96 -23.27 4.20 -14.22
C GLU A 96 -24.63 3.53 -14.47
N GLY A 97 -25.34 3.20 -13.39
CA GLY A 97 -26.64 2.53 -13.46
C GLY A 97 -26.59 1.04 -13.83
N THR A 98 -25.41 0.44 -14.01
CA THR A 98 -25.25 -0.98 -14.39
C THR A 98 -24.25 -1.72 -13.49
N ASN A 99 -24.15 -3.04 -13.69
CA ASN A 99 -23.09 -3.90 -13.13
C ASN A 99 -21.97 -4.19 -14.13
N LEU A 100 -21.86 -3.38 -15.19
CA LEU A 100 -20.84 -3.53 -16.21
C LEU A 100 -19.67 -2.59 -15.94
N HIS A 101 -18.52 -2.99 -16.46
CA HIS A 101 -17.24 -2.29 -16.32
C HIS A 101 -16.66 -2.06 -17.71
N ARG A 102 -16.29 -0.83 -18.04
CA ARG A 102 -15.69 -0.49 -19.31
C ARG A 102 -14.18 -0.56 -19.18
N LEU A 103 -13.55 -1.37 -20.01
CA LEU A 103 -12.10 -1.44 -20.20
C LEU A 103 -11.79 -0.77 -21.53
N THR A 104 -11.07 0.35 -21.46
CA THR A 104 -10.70 1.15 -22.63
C THR A 104 -9.19 1.16 -22.76
N TRP A 105 -8.70 0.77 -23.93
CA TRP A 105 -7.30 0.88 -24.32
C TRP A 105 -7.15 1.91 -25.44
N GLN A 106 -6.30 2.90 -25.19
CA GLN A 106 -5.91 3.94 -26.13
C GLN A 106 -4.42 3.78 -26.42
N PRO A 107 -4.04 3.23 -27.58
CA PRO A 107 -2.64 3.15 -27.99
C PRO A 107 -2.01 4.55 -28.06
N ALA A 108 -0.68 4.62 -27.97
CA ALA A 108 0.05 5.87 -28.18
C ALA A 108 -0.23 6.43 -29.61
N GLU A 109 -0.19 7.75 -29.79
CA GLU A 109 -0.55 8.41 -31.07
C GLU A 109 0.29 7.93 -32.27
N ASP A 110 1.55 7.51 -32.02
CA ASP A 110 2.45 6.98 -33.04
C ASP A 110 2.17 5.51 -33.41
N ALA A 111 1.31 4.82 -32.66
CA ALA A 111 0.90 3.45 -32.94
C ALA A 111 -0.21 3.45 -34.01
N ASN A 112 -0.05 2.64 -35.06
CA ASN A 112 -1.07 2.47 -36.11
C ASN A 112 -2.21 1.54 -35.65
N GLU A 113 -2.59 1.63 -34.38
CA GLU A 113 -3.55 0.77 -33.71
C GLU A 113 -4.77 1.59 -33.29
N GLN A 114 -5.96 1.00 -33.45
CA GLN A 114 -7.20 1.69 -33.13
C GLN A 114 -7.53 1.51 -31.64
N PRO A 115 -8.12 2.52 -30.98
CA PRO A 115 -8.61 2.37 -29.62
C PRO A 115 -9.58 1.20 -29.49
N VAL A 116 -9.45 0.44 -28.42
CA VAL A 116 -10.29 -0.74 -28.14
C VAL A 116 -11.08 -0.51 -26.87
N GLU A 117 -12.40 -0.61 -26.98
CA GLU A 117 -13.33 -0.58 -25.85
C GLU A 117 -14.04 -1.92 -25.71
N ILE A 118 -14.03 -2.44 -24.48
CA ILE A 118 -14.63 -3.70 -24.08
C ILE A 118 -15.47 -3.49 -22.82
N GLU A 119 -16.73 -3.93 -22.85
CA GLU A 119 -17.58 -3.99 -21.66
C GLU A 119 -17.47 -5.36 -21.00
N LEU A 120 -17.12 -5.38 -19.72
CA LEU A 120 -16.91 -6.55 -18.90
C LEU A 120 -18.05 -6.68 -17.88
N THR A 121 -18.57 -7.88 -17.73
CA THR A 121 -19.34 -8.27 -16.55
C THR A 121 -18.45 -8.28 -15.31
N THR A 122 -19.04 -8.18 -14.11
CA THR A 122 -18.28 -8.30 -12.85
C THR A 122 -17.50 -9.62 -12.75
N VAL A 123 -18.03 -10.72 -13.31
CA VAL A 123 -17.35 -12.02 -13.32
C VAL A 123 -16.13 -12.00 -14.25
N GLN A 124 -16.26 -11.44 -15.46
CA GLN A 124 -15.13 -11.26 -16.38
C GLN A 124 -14.04 -10.33 -15.80
N LEU A 125 -14.45 -9.28 -15.10
CA LEU A 125 -13.53 -8.39 -14.38
C LEU A 125 -12.78 -9.15 -13.27
N PHE A 126 -13.48 -9.97 -12.49
CA PHE A 126 -12.84 -10.76 -11.44
C PHE A 126 -11.79 -11.72 -12.02
N ASP A 127 -12.13 -12.40 -13.11
CA ASP A 127 -11.19 -13.26 -13.82
C ASP A 127 -10.01 -12.46 -14.42
N LEU A 128 -10.22 -11.20 -14.83
CA LEU A 128 -9.11 -10.34 -15.26
C LEU A 128 -8.14 -10.03 -14.12
N VAL A 129 -8.67 -9.68 -12.95
CA VAL A 129 -7.86 -9.38 -11.75
C VAL A 129 -7.06 -10.61 -11.34
N GLU A 130 -7.71 -11.76 -11.24
CA GLU A 130 -7.05 -13.02 -10.86
C GLU A 130 -6.00 -13.46 -11.89
N ALA A 131 -6.24 -13.28 -13.19
CA ALA A 131 -5.24 -13.59 -14.22
C ALA A 131 -4.00 -12.67 -14.11
N VAL A 132 -4.20 -11.39 -13.77
CA VAL A 132 -3.10 -10.45 -13.49
C VAL A 132 -2.35 -10.85 -12.22
N ASP A 133 -3.05 -11.21 -11.14
CA ASP A 133 -2.44 -11.63 -9.89
C ASP A 133 -1.59 -12.92 -10.07
N GLN A 134 -2.09 -13.90 -10.83
CA GLN A 134 -1.33 -15.10 -11.18
C GLN A 134 -0.09 -14.80 -12.02
N PHE A 135 -0.17 -13.83 -12.94
CA PHE A 135 0.98 -13.36 -13.71
C PHE A 135 2.03 -12.72 -12.79
N VAL A 136 1.62 -11.82 -11.90
CA VAL A 136 2.53 -11.10 -11.00
C VAL A 136 3.19 -12.03 -9.99
N ALA A 137 2.48 -13.10 -9.58
CA ALA A 137 3.02 -14.14 -8.72
C ALA A 137 4.01 -15.08 -9.45
N ASP A 138 4.02 -15.10 -10.79
CA ASP A 138 4.87 -15.97 -11.59
C ASP A 138 6.29 -15.40 -11.74
N THR A 139 7.13 -15.67 -10.74
CA THR A 139 8.56 -15.27 -10.71
C THR A 139 9.41 -15.72 -11.90
N ARG A 140 8.91 -16.61 -12.77
CA ARG A 140 9.60 -17.07 -13.99
C ARG A 140 9.17 -16.32 -15.25
N THR A 141 8.24 -15.38 -15.14
CA THR A 141 7.67 -14.65 -16.27
C THR A 141 7.78 -13.14 -16.02
N LEU A 142 8.69 -12.48 -16.75
CA LEU A 142 8.95 -11.03 -16.65
C LEU A 142 9.20 -10.58 -15.21
N PRO A 143 10.23 -11.14 -14.52
CA PRO A 143 10.50 -10.84 -13.11
C PRO A 143 10.86 -9.37 -12.83
N ASP A 144 11.16 -8.61 -13.88
CA ASP A 144 11.44 -7.20 -13.86
C ASP A 144 10.17 -6.32 -13.88
N ILE A 145 9.02 -6.88 -14.23
CA ILE A 145 7.72 -6.22 -14.07
C ILE A 145 7.26 -6.43 -12.63
N SER A 146 7.15 -5.34 -11.87
CA SER A 146 6.60 -5.34 -10.52
C SER A 146 5.55 -4.27 -10.35
N ILE A 147 4.57 -4.53 -9.48
CA ILE A 147 3.51 -3.58 -9.14
C ILE A 147 3.82 -2.97 -7.79
N GLU A 148 4.01 -1.65 -7.75
CA GLU A 148 4.00 -0.92 -6.48
C GLU A 148 2.55 -0.59 -6.08
N LEU A 149 1.93 -1.48 -5.31
CA LEU A 149 0.61 -1.20 -4.72
C LEU A 149 0.78 -0.14 -3.61
N LYS A 150 0.40 1.11 -3.90
CA LYS A 150 0.40 2.20 -2.91
C LYS A 150 -0.97 2.30 -2.24
N PRO A 151 -1.04 2.40 -0.91
CA PRO A 151 -2.31 2.57 -0.22
C PRO A 151 -2.98 3.88 -0.64
N VAL A 152 -4.28 3.85 -0.86
CA VAL A 152 -5.06 5.03 -1.26
C VAL A 152 -5.04 6.05 -0.13
N SER A 153 -4.72 7.31 -0.47
CA SER A 153 -4.63 8.37 0.53
C SER A 153 -5.98 8.58 1.24
N ARG A 154 -5.95 8.76 2.57
CA ARG A 154 -7.16 9.02 3.37
C ARG A 154 -7.90 10.28 2.93
N ARG A 155 -7.25 11.20 2.22
CA ARG A 155 -7.84 12.43 1.70
C ARG A 155 -8.95 12.17 0.67
N TYR A 156 -8.88 11.05 -0.05
CA TYR A 156 -9.87 10.69 -1.07
C TYR A 156 -11.05 9.91 -0.48
N ARG A 157 -10.95 9.42 0.76
CA ARG A 157 -12.04 8.70 1.43
C ARG A 157 -13.20 9.68 1.70
N LYS A 158 -14.39 9.36 1.17
CA LYS A 158 -15.60 10.08 1.55
C LYS A 158 -15.78 9.98 3.07
N PRO A 159 -16.04 11.08 3.77
CA PRO A 159 -16.19 11.02 5.20
C PRO A 159 -17.41 10.17 5.56
N ASP A 160 -17.19 9.05 6.26
CA ASP A 160 -18.27 8.12 6.70
C ASP A 160 -19.31 8.79 7.60
N GLU A 161 -18.96 9.92 8.24
CA GLU A 161 -19.83 10.63 9.16
C GLU A 161 -19.89 12.13 8.82
N PRO A 162 -21.06 12.77 9.00
CA PRO A 162 -21.21 14.21 8.88
C PRO A 162 -20.28 14.94 9.88
N ILE A 163 -19.84 16.13 9.50
CA ILE A 163 -18.92 16.97 10.29
C ILE A 163 -19.42 17.16 11.73
N ALA A 164 -20.74 17.24 11.92
CA ALA A 164 -21.36 17.38 13.24
C ALA A 164 -21.06 16.20 14.18
N GLN A 165 -21.06 14.95 13.69
CA GLN A 165 -20.73 13.77 14.51
C GLN A 165 -19.24 13.72 14.84
N ARG A 166 -18.39 14.13 13.89
CA ARG A 166 -16.94 14.21 14.10
C ARG A 166 -16.51 15.28 15.09
N ALA A 167 -17.35 16.27 15.32
CA ALA A 167 -17.08 17.34 16.27
C ALA A 167 -17.33 16.94 17.73
N ILE A 168 -18.07 15.84 18.01
CA ILE A 168 -18.42 15.41 19.37
C ILE A 168 -17.21 15.33 20.32
N PRO A 169 -16.09 14.66 19.99
CA PRO A 169 -14.94 14.62 20.90
C PRO A 169 -14.27 15.99 21.07
N ALA A 170 -14.26 16.83 20.03
CA ALA A 170 -13.68 18.17 20.09
C ALA A 170 -14.54 19.09 20.96
N THR A 171 -15.87 19.04 20.83
CA THR A 171 -16.80 19.82 21.66
C THR A 171 -16.72 19.39 23.12
N LEU A 172 -16.65 18.07 23.39
CA LEU A 172 -16.46 17.56 24.74
C LEU A 172 -15.14 18.06 25.37
N GLY A 173 -14.06 18.08 24.59
CA GLY A 173 -12.76 18.60 25.03
C GLY A 173 -12.79 20.09 25.35
N VAL A 174 -13.41 20.91 24.48
CA VAL A 174 -13.54 22.36 24.70
C VAL A 174 -14.37 22.65 25.95
N VAL A 175 -15.48 21.93 26.15
CA VAL A 175 -16.32 22.08 27.35
C VAL A 175 -15.54 21.69 28.62
N GLY A 176 -14.81 20.58 28.59
CA GLY A 176 -14.00 20.14 29.73
C GLY A 176 -12.90 21.14 30.10
N LEU A 177 -12.23 21.73 29.10
CA LEU A 177 -11.20 22.74 29.31
C LEU A 177 -11.80 24.03 29.90
N ALA A 178 -12.95 24.48 29.39
CA ALA A 178 -13.64 25.65 29.93
C ALA A 178 -14.08 25.43 31.38
N LEU A 179 -14.63 24.25 31.70
CA LEU A 179 -15.05 23.89 33.06
C LEU A 179 -13.86 23.88 34.04
N THR A 180 -12.74 23.28 33.62
CA THR A 180 -11.52 23.20 34.42
C THR A 180 -10.92 24.59 34.66
N GLY A 181 -10.89 25.43 33.62
CA GLY A 181 -10.44 26.82 33.72
C GLY A 181 -11.33 27.64 34.68
N PHE A 182 -12.65 27.43 34.63
CA PHE A 182 -13.58 28.07 35.56
C PHE A 182 -13.35 27.62 37.01
N ILE A 183 -13.17 26.32 37.25
CA ILE A 183 -12.84 25.79 38.58
C ILE A 183 -11.50 26.34 39.07
N ALA A 184 -10.48 26.37 38.21
CA ALA A 184 -9.16 26.92 38.54
C ALA A 184 -9.21 28.41 38.88
N PHE A 185 -10.09 29.19 38.23
CA PHE A 185 -10.30 30.59 38.54
C PHE A 185 -10.94 30.83 39.91
N LEU A 186 -11.80 29.90 40.37
CA LEU A 186 -12.44 29.97 41.69
C LEU A 186 -11.54 29.45 42.83
N LEU A 187 -10.46 28.73 42.52
CA LEU A 187 -9.52 28.26 43.52
C LEU A 187 -8.68 29.43 44.05
N PRO A 188 -8.54 29.57 45.38
CA PRO A 188 -7.72 30.62 45.97
C PRO A 188 -6.25 30.44 45.59
N ILE A 189 -5.57 31.57 45.35
CA ILE A 189 -4.15 31.59 45.01
C ILE A 189 -3.37 30.99 46.19
N PRO A 190 -2.61 29.90 45.98
CA PRO A 190 -1.85 29.27 47.06
C PRO A 190 -0.73 30.21 47.55
N GLU A 191 -0.61 30.34 48.86
CA GLU A 191 0.47 31.11 49.47
C GLU A 191 1.81 30.40 49.27
N VAL A 192 2.72 31.06 48.54
CA VAL A 192 4.08 30.57 48.36
C VAL A 192 4.88 30.88 49.62
N ARG A 193 5.16 29.86 50.44
CA ARG A 193 6.11 29.99 51.54
C ARG A 193 7.53 30.12 50.99
N LYS A 194 8.24 31.17 51.43
CA LYS A 194 9.68 31.29 51.14
C LYS A 194 10.43 30.15 51.85
N PRO A 195 11.42 29.51 51.20
CA PRO A 195 12.26 28.52 51.84
C PRO A 195 12.88 29.09 53.12
N GLU A 196 12.84 28.34 54.22
CA GLU A 196 13.52 28.76 55.45
C GLU A 196 15.03 28.86 55.21
N PRO A 197 15.70 29.90 55.74
CA PRO A 197 17.15 29.99 55.69
C PRO A 197 17.74 28.76 56.40
N LYS A 198 18.62 28.03 55.71
CA LYS A 198 19.39 26.95 56.34
C LYS A 198 20.14 27.51 57.55
N PRO A 199 20.11 26.84 58.71
CA PRO A 199 20.92 27.23 59.87
C PRO A 199 22.39 27.34 59.45
N GLN A 200 23.01 28.46 59.80
CA GLN A 200 24.44 28.67 59.63
C GLN A 200 25.17 27.59 60.43
N ALA A 201 25.90 26.70 59.75
CA ALA A 201 26.68 25.68 60.41
C ALA A 201 27.70 26.33 61.35
N SER A 202 27.56 26.11 62.66
CA SER A 202 28.60 26.44 63.62
C SER A 202 29.85 25.60 63.29
N PRO A 203 31.06 26.17 63.34
CA PRO A 203 32.27 25.46 62.99
C PRO A 203 32.52 24.35 64.02
N THR A 204 32.48 23.09 63.56
CA THR A 204 32.86 21.94 64.37
C THR A 204 34.37 21.97 64.62
N GLN A 205 34.78 22.18 65.88
CA GLN A 205 36.15 21.91 66.31
C GLN A 205 36.39 20.38 66.27
N THR A 206 37.41 19.97 65.52
CA THR A 206 37.93 18.60 65.50
C THR A 206 38.76 18.33 66.76
N THR A 207 38.36 17.35 67.56
CA THR A 207 39.21 16.74 68.60
C THR A 207 39.56 15.31 68.16
N PRO A 208 40.85 14.93 68.12
CA PRO A 208 41.28 13.63 67.64
C PRO A 208 41.17 12.59 68.76
N ASN A 209 40.66 11.38 68.47
CA ASN A 209 40.84 10.25 69.38
C ASN A 209 41.35 9.03 68.63
N SER A 210 42.55 8.63 69.02
CA SER A 210 43.30 7.47 68.55
C SER A 210 42.94 6.26 69.43
N GLN A 211 42.73 5.09 68.83
CA GLN A 211 43.48 3.84 69.09
C GLN A 211 42.62 2.58 68.81
N PRO A 212 43.17 1.53 68.17
CA PRO A 212 42.42 0.46 67.51
C PRO A 212 42.26 -0.82 68.37
N SER A 213 41.29 -1.66 68.00
CA SER A 213 41.11 -3.03 68.54
C SER A 213 41.47 -4.09 67.48
N PRO A 214 42.11 -5.21 67.86
CA PRO A 214 42.74 -6.16 66.94
C PRO A 214 41.78 -7.27 66.41
N PRO A 215 42.15 -7.95 65.31
CA PRO A 215 41.28 -8.91 64.62
C PRO A 215 41.39 -10.34 65.19
N GLY A 216 40.25 -11.01 65.40
CA GLY A 216 40.14 -12.42 65.80
C GLY A 216 39.48 -13.27 64.72
N ASN A 217 40.17 -14.33 64.32
CA ASN A 217 39.90 -15.22 63.18
C ASN A 217 38.72 -16.21 63.36
N PRO A 218 38.24 -16.86 62.28
CA PRO A 218 36.91 -17.50 62.18
C PRO A 218 36.90 -18.98 62.58
N PRO A 219 35.70 -19.56 62.82
CA PRO A 219 35.44 -20.90 62.32
C PRO A 219 34.00 -21.18 61.81
N THR A 220 33.95 -22.10 60.85
CA THR A 220 32.87 -23.01 60.36
C THR A 220 32.37 -23.99 61.44
N PRO A 221 31.33 -24.83 61.23
CA PRO A 221 30.23 -24.86 60.25
C PRO A 221 28.83 -24.59 60.85
#